data_AF-A0A496VSE7-F1
#
_entry.id   AF-A0A496VSE7-F1
#
_cell.length_a   1.000
_cell.length_b   1.000
_cell.length_c   1.000
_cell.angle_alpha   90.00
_cell.angle_beta   90.00
_cell.angle_gamma   90.00
#
_symmetry.space_group_name_H-M   'P 1'
#
loop_
_entity.id
_entity.type
_entity.pdbx_description
1 polymer ?
#
loop_
_entity_poly.entity_id
_entity_poly.type
_entity_poly.pdbx_seq_one_letter_code
_entity_poly.pdbx_strand_id
1 'polypeptide(L)'
;MHREILDNTYWRNGVLFSDRASETTALVEVETVSNRIILKITGSQKREYLAILLFILKDIHRSFSHLKVSEKIGLPDNPELSVNHNHLLKLAKNGNNEYFPENSDKSYKISELLGIVEAQSETETMQMLQKILSILEAQGIEQEKDSLDHILEVLKLNPGLFGMSIDVNALVKKLFKK
;
A
#
# COMPACT_ATOMS: atom_id res chain seq x y z
N MET A 1 -12.86 6.83 -2.75
CA MET A 1 -12.97 5.59 -3.54
C MET A 1 -14.41 5.08 -3.76
N HIS A 2 -15.47 5.90 -3.65
CA HIS A 2 -16.85 5.40 -3.82
C HIS A 2 -17.12 4.72 -5.17
N ARG A 3 -16.48 5.21 -6.24
CA ARG A 3 -16.62 4.67 -7.60
C ARG A 3 -15.99 3.29 -7.80
N GLU A 4 -15.14 2.86 -6.87
CA GLU A 4 -14.42 1.58 -6.94
C GLU A 4 -15.09 0.50 -6.11
N ILE A 5 -16.18 0.80 -5.38
CA ILE A 5 -16.91 -0.20 -4.60
C ILE A 5 -17.57 -1.19 -5.57
N LEU A 6 -17.21 -2.48 -5.45
CA LEU A 6 -17.73 -3.53 -6.29
C LEU A 6 -19.20 -3.78 -5.96
N ASP A 7 -20.10 -3.56 -6.92
CA ASP A 7 -21.54 -3.85 -6.81
C ASP A 7 -22.22 -3.31 -5.54
N ASN A 8 -21.78 -2.13 -5.07
CA ASN A 8 -22.22 -1.52 -3.80
C ASN A 8 -22.00 -2.43 -2.57
N THR A 9 -20.98 -3.29 -2.61
CA THR A 9 -20.65 -4.24 -1.54
C THR A 9 -19.82 -3.55 -0.46
N TYR A 10 -20.50 -3.03 0.56
CA TYR A 10 -19.90 -2.48 1.77
C TYR A 10 -20.78 -2.75 2.98
N TRP A 11 -20.16 -2.78 4.16
CA TRP A 11 -20.82 -2.95 5.45
C TRP A 11 -20.09 -2.13 6.51
N ARG A 12 -20.61 -2.12 7.74
CA ARG A 12 -20.10 -1.27 8.83
C ARG A 12 -18.58 -1.37 9.04
N ASN A 13 -18.02 -2.57 8.88
CA ASN A 13 -16.62 -2.87 9.17
C ASN A 13 -15.86 -3.37 7.94
N GLY A 14 -16.34 -3.09 6.73
CA GLY A 14 -15.60 -3.51 5.54
C GLY A 14 -16.20 -3.07 4.23
N VAL A 15 -15.38 -3.18 3.20
CA VAL A 15 -15.70 -2.77 1.83
C VAL A 15 -14.93 -3.62 0.85
N LEU A 16 -15.59 -3.96 -0.26
CA LEU A 16 -14.98 -4.66 -1.37
C LEU A 16 -14.77 -3.69 -2.52
N PHE A 17 -13.52 -3.45 -2.88
CA PHE A 17 -13.14 -2.61 -4.01
C PHE A 17 -12.75 -3.46 -5.23
N SER A 18 -13.01 -2.92 -6.42
CA SER A 18 -12.58 -3.52 -7.68
C SER A 18 -12.05 -2.45 -8.62
N ASP A 19 -10.85 -2.71 -9.14
CA ASP A 19 -10.28 -1.98 -10.24
C ASP A 19 -10.50 -2.74 -11.56
N ARG A 20 -11.49 -2.28 -12.33
CA ARG A 20 -11.85 -2.91 -13.60
C ARG A 20 -10.73 -2.90 -14.64
N ALA A 21 -9.80 -1.94 -14.56
CA ALA A 21 -8.71 -1.83 -15.52
C ALA A 21 -7.65 -2.92 -15.34
N SER A 22 -7.48 -3.46 -14.12
CA SER A 22 -6.45 -4.44 -13.79
C SER A 22 -6.99 -5.79 -13.31
N GLU A 23 -8.31 -5.96 -13.30
CA GLU A 23 -9.00 -7.12 -12.71
C GLU A 23 -8.56 -7.37 -11.24
N THR A 24 -8.17 -6.30 -10.54
CA THR A 24 -7.72 -6.38 -9.15
C THR A 24 -8.89 -6.11 -8.22
N THR A 25 -9.01 -6.94 -7.19
CA THR A 25 -10.03 -6.82 -6.14
C THR A 25 -9.34 -6.69 -4.79
N ALA A 26 -9.83 -5.78 -3.95
CA ALA A 26 -9.35 -5.63 -2.58
C ALA A 26 -10.49 -5.68 -1.58
N LEU A 27 -10.36 -6.57 -0.61
CA LEU A 27 -11.19 -6.60 0.57
C LEU A 27 -10.48 -5.84 1.69
N VAL A 28 -11.14 -4.80 2.19
CA VAL A 28 -10.69 -4.00 3.33
C VAL A 28 -11.64 -4.25 4.48
N GLU A 29 -11.14 -4.80 5.58
CA GLU A 29 -11.94 -5.17 6.75
C GLU A 29 -11.35 -4.57 8.03
N VAL A 30 -12.22 -4.26 8.99
CA VAL A 30 -11.84 -3.80 10.32
C VAL A 30 -12.11 -4.91 11.33
N GLU A 31 -11.03 -5.36 11.96
CA GLU A 31 -11.08 -6.25 13.12
C GLU A 31 -11.08 -5.40 14.40
N THR A 32 -12.27 -5.22 14.98
CA THR A 32 -12.48 -4.29 16.10
C THR A 32 -11.87 -4.78 17.42
N VAL A 33 -11.82 -6.09 17.65
CA VAL A 33 -11.24 -6.67 18.88
C VAL A 33 -9.74 -6.39 18.96
N SER A 34 -9.04 -6.55 17.83
CA SER A 34 -7.59 -6.41 17.74
C SER A 34 -7.15 -5.01 17.27
N ASN A 35 -8.08 -4.10 16.98
CA ASN A 35 -7.85 -2.79 16.38
C ASN A 35 -7.01 -2.85 15.10
N ARG A 36 -7.38 -3.73 14.16
CA ARG A 36 -6.65 -3.93 12.90
C ARG A 36 -7.49 -3.57 11.70
N ILE A 37 -6.84 -2.99 10.70
CA ILE A 37 -7.36 -2.93 9.33
C ILE A 37 -6.65 -4.03 8.55
N ILE A 38 -7.42 -4.94 7.97
CA ILE A 38 -6.93 -6.07 7.18
C ILE A 38 -7.15 -5.75 5.72
N LEU A 39 -6.09 -5.83 4.92
CA LEU A 39 -6.12 -5.65 3.47
C LEU A 39 -5.82 -7.00 2.82
N LYS A 40 -6.79 -7.54 2.05
CA LYS A 40 -6.62 -8.75 1.24
C LYS A 40 -6.82 -8.38 -0.21
N ILE A 41 -5.80 -8.60 -1.04
CA ILE A 41 -5.79 -8.11 -2.42
C ILE A 41 -5.42 -9.26 -3.36
N THR A 42 -6.21 -9.41 -4.41
CA THR A 42 -6.05 -10.43 -5.46
C THR A 42 -6.12 -9.78 -6.83
N GLY A 43 -5.29 -10.22 -7.77
CA GLY A 43 -5.23 -9.66 -9.12
C GLY A 43 -3.80 -9.54 -9.63
N SER A 44 -3.66 -9.12 -10.88
CA SER A 44 -2.36 -8.94 -11.54
C SER A 44 -1.60 -7.75 -10.97
N GLN A 45 -2.29 -6.64 -10.68
CA GLN A 45 -1.70 -5.41 -10.15
C GLN A 45 -1.96 -5.22 -8.65
N LYS A 46 -1.95 -6.34 -7.89
CA LYS A 46 -2.22 -6.34 -6.44
C LYS A 46 -1.26 -5.46 -5.65
N ARG A 47 -0.01 -5.32 -6.10
CA ARG A 47 1.01 -4.52 -5.42
C ARG A 47 0.76 -3.03 -5.61
N GLU A 48 0.41 -2.63 -6.83
CA GLU A 48 0.09 -1.25 -7.18
C GLU A 48 -1.15 -0.81 -6.42
N TYR A 49 -2.15 -1.69 -6.37
CA TYR A 49 -3.38 -1.43 -5.64
C TYR A 49 -3.16 -1.39 -4.12
N LEU A 50 -2.28 -2.24 -3.57
CA LEU A 50 -1.84 -2.14 -2.17
C LEU A 50 -1.21 -0.77 -1.88
N ALA A 51 -0.33 -0.29 -2.75
CA ALA A 51 0.34 1.00 -2.57
C ALA A 51 -0.66 2.16 -2.59
N ILE A 52 -1.70 2.11 -3.44
CA ILE A 52 -2.81 3.08 -3.44
C ILE A 52 -3.56 3.05 -2.10
N LEU A 53 -3.95 1.87 -1.62
CA LEU A 53 -4.67 1.74 -0.35
C LEU A 53 -3.81 2.20 0.84
N LEU A 54 -2.53 1.86 0.85
CA LEU A 54 -1.58 2.32 1.86
C LEU A 54 -1.40 3.84 1.82
N PHE A 55 -1.36 4.44 0.62
CA PHE A 55 -1.32 5.90 0.46
C PHE A 55 -2.54 6.54 1.12
N ILE A 56 -3.75 6.07 0.78
CA ILE A 56 -5.02 6.62 1.29
C ILE A 56 -5.10 6.47 2.81
N LEU A 57 -4.75 5.30 3.36
CA LEU A 57 -4.76 5.09 4.79
C LEU A 57 -3.78 6.03 5.51
N LYS A 58 -2.61 6.27 4.94
CA LYS A 58 -1.62 7.20 5.52
C LYS A 58 -2.08 8.65 5.46
N ASP A 59 -2.68 9.04 4.35
CA ASP A 59 -3.26 10.36 4.19
C ASP A 59 -4.36 10.60 5.24
N ILE A 60 -5.25 9.63 5.44
CA ILE A 60 -6.25 9.64 6.52
C ILE A 60 -5.55 9.71 7.89
N HIS A 61 -4.58 8.83 8.17
CA HIS A 61 -3.90 8.76 9.47
C HIS A 61 -3.13 10.04 9.82
N ARG A 62 -2.61 10.79 8.84
CA ARG A 62 -1.91 12.06 9.04
C ARG A 62 -2.77 13.11 9.77
N SER A 63 -4.09 13.04 9.62
CA SER A 63 -5.02 13.92 10.34
C SER A 63 -5.10 13.64 11.86
N PHE A 64 -4.49 12.56 12.35
CA PHE A 64 -4.51 12.15 13.76
C PHE A 64 -3.11 12.27 14.40
N SER A 65 -2.91 13.28 15.24
CA SER A 65 -1.60 13.65 15.82
C SER A 65 -0.92 12.60 16.71
N HIS A 66 -1.65 11.62 17.24
CA HIS A 66 -1.15 10.65 18.22
C HIS A 66 -1.41 9.19 17.84
N LEU A 67 -1.90 8.93 16.62
CA LEU A 67 -2.18 7.58 16.17
C LEU A 67 -0.87 6.83 15.87
N LYS A 68 -0.61 5.75 16.61
CA LYS A 68 0.53 4.86 16.37
C LYS A 68 0.07 3.67 15.54
N VAL A 69 0.59 3.56 14.32
CA VAL A 69 0.26 2.47 13.38
C VAL A 69 1.49 1.59 13.17
N SER A 70 1.28 0.28 13.16
CA SER A 70 2.31 -0.69 12.82
C SER A 70 1.82 -1.55 11.66
N GLU A 71 2.52 -1.48 10.53
CA GLU A 71 2.25 -2.30 9.35
C GLU A 71 2.76 -3.72 9.56
N LYS A 72 1.91 -4.72 9.30
CA LYS A 72 2.26 -6.15 9.41
C LYS A 72 1.90 -6.88 8.14
N ILE A 73 2.69 -7.90 7.82
CA ILE A 73 2.48 -8.81 6.69
C ILE A 73 2.07 -10.17 7.26
N GLY A 74 0.95 -10.71 6.81
CA GLY A 74 0.51 -12.06 7.15
C GLY A 74 1.42 -13.12 6.53
N LEU A 75 1.64 -14.24 7.21
CA LEU A 75 2.42 -15.35 6.66
C LEU A 75 1.60 -16.12 5.61
N PRO A 76 2.21 -16.57 4.49
CA PRO A 76 1.49 -17.25 3.41
C PRO A 76 0.71 -18.49 3.85
N ASP A 77 1.29 -19.27 4.76
CA ASP A 77 0.67 -20.52 5.24
C ASP A 77 -0.33 -20.30 6.39
N ASN A 78 -0.17 -19.20 7.13
CA ASN A 78 -1.01 -18.89 8.28
C ASN A 78 -1.19 -17.37 8.41
N PRO A 79 -2.26 -16.82 7.80
CA PRO A 79 -2.54 -15.39 7.83
C PRO A 79 -2.80 -14.80 9.22
N GLU A 80 -3.13 -15.63 10.21
CA GLU A 80 -3.30 -15.20 11.61
C GLU A 80 -1.96 -14.79 12.24
N LEU A 81 -0.88 -15.41 11.78
CA LEU A 81 0.48 -15.02 12.13
C LEU A 81 0.93 -13.90 11.20
N SER A 82 1.43 -12.82 11.80
CA SER A 82 1.90 -11.66 11.05
C SER A 82 3.21 -11.13 11.60
N VAL A 83 4.05 -10.64 10.71
CA VAL A 83 5.37 -10.07 11.01
C VAL A 83 5.36 -8.57 10.73
N ASN A 84 6.01 -7.80 11.60
CA ASN A 84 6.15 -6.36 11.39
C ASN A 84 6.96 -6.08 10.12
N HIS A 85 6.40 -5.27 9.21
CA HIS A 85 7.06 -4.90 7.94
C HIS A 85 8.42 -4.23 8.20
N ASN A 86 8.49 -3.30 9.15
CA ASN A 86 9.75 -2.65 9.56
C ASN A 86 10.81 -3.63 10.10
N HIS A 87 10.39 -4.75 10.69
CA HIS A 87 11.33 -5.77 11.16
C HIS A 87 11.95 -6.51 9.97
N LEU A 88 11.14 -6.93 8.99
CA LEU A 88 11.62 -7.54 7.75
C LEU A 88 12.59 -6.63 6.98
N LEU A 89 12.30 -5.33 6.90
CA LEU A 89 13.20 -4.35 6.27
C LEU A 89 14.57 -4.27 6.99
N LYS A 90 14.58 -4.34 8.32
CA LYS A 90 15.83 -4.35 9.10
C LYS A 90 16.64 -5.62 8.85
N LEU A 91 15.98 -6.78 8.81
CA LEU A 91 16.63 -8.05 8.48
C LEU A 91 17.25 -8.02 7.08
N ALA A 92 16.50 -7.55 6.07
CA ALA A 92 17.00 -7.41 4.71
C ALA A 92 18.24 -6.49 4.64
N LYS A 93 18.21 -5.34 5.34
CA LYS A 93 19.34 -4.40 5.40
C LYS A 93 20.58 -5.00 6.07
N ASN A 94 20.39 -5.93 7.01
CA ASN A 94 21.49 -6.62 7.69
C ASN A 94 22.03 -7.82 6.91
N GLY A 95 21.53 -8.06 5.69
CA GLY A 95 21.98 -9.16 4.82
C GLY A 95 21.30 -10.50 5.11
N ASN A 96 20.26 -10.54 5.95
CA ASN A 96 19.45 -11.74 6.13
C ASN A 96 18.51 -11.93 4.94
N ASN A 97 18.48 -13.14 4.38
CA ASN A 97 17.59 -13.50 3.27
C ASN A 97 16.35 -14.29 3.74
N GLU A 98 16.41 -14.87 4.93
CA GLU A 98 15.35 -15.70 5.50
C GLU A 98 14.90 -15.17 6.86
N TYR A 99 13.61 -15.35 7.14
CA TYR A 99 12.95 -15.06 8.40
C TYR A 99 12.36 -16.34 8.98
N PHE A 100 12.66 -16.60 10.26
CA PHE A 100 12.17 -17.75 11.00
C PHE A 100 11.24 -17.27 12.13
N PRO A 101 9.91 -17.44 12.02
CA PRO A 101 8.99 -17.03 13.08
C PRO A 101 9.10 -17.96 14.29
N GLU A 102 8.99 -17.42 15.51
CA GLU A 102 9.13 -18.19 16.76
C GLU A 102 8.16 -19.37 16.88
N ASN A 103 6.96 -19.27 16.29
CA ASN A 103 5.90 -20.28 16.36
C ASN A 103 5.73 -21.08 15.06
N SER A 104 6.79 -21.19 14.25
CA SER A 104 6.76 -21.87 12.96
C SER A 104 8.04 -22.64 12.73
N ASP A 105 7.92 -23.89 12.29
CA ASP A 105 9.08 -24.70 11.86
C ASP A 105 9.54 -24.38 10.43
N LYS A 106 8.86 -23.46 9.75
CA LYS A 106 9.17 -23.02 8.38
C LYS A 106 9.94 -21.70 8.37
N SER A 107 10.99 -21.62 7.56
CA SER A 107 11.62 -20.37 7.16
C SER A 107 10.93 -19.77 5.93
N TYR A 108 10.90 -18.45 5.86
CA TYR A 108 10.32 -17.68 4.77
C TYR A 108 11.38 -16.78 4.15
N LYS A 109 11.41 -16.67 2.81
CA LYS A 109 12.29 -15.68 2.17
C LYS A 109 11.77 -14.27 2.43
N ILE A 110 12.64 -13.41 2.93
CA ILE A 110 12.31 -12.02 3.24
C ILE A 110 11.92 -11.26 1.97
N SER A 111 12.55 -11.54 0.83
CA SER A 111 12.21 -10.93 -0.46
C SER A 111 10.81 -11.28 -0.93
N GLU A 112 10.36 -12.51 -0.70
CA GLU A 112 9.01 -12.98 -1.04
C GLU A 112 7.96 -12.31 -0.13
N LEU A 113 8.22 -12.25 1.19
CA LEU A 113 7.33 -11.56 2.14
C LEU A 113 7.20 -10.06 1.87
N LEU A 114 8.30 -9.40 1.53
CA LEU A 114 8.31 -7.96 1.22
C LEU A 114 7.82 -7.66 -0.21
N GLY A 115 7.59 -8.69 -1.04
CA GLY A 115 7.22 -8.49 -2.44
C GLY A 115 8.30 -7.79 -3.28
N ILE A 116 9.58 -7.88 -2.88
CA ILE A 116 10.73 -7.21 -3.53
C ILE A 116 11.12 -7.88 -4.86
N VAL A 117 10.55 -9.05 -5.17
CA VAL A 117 11.02 -9.92 -6.27
C VAL A 117 10.82 -9.28 -7.66
N GLU A 118 9.97 -8.27 -7.81
CA GLU A 118 9.77 -7.55 -9.08
C GLU A 118 10.08 -6.06 -8.92
N ALA A 119 10.89 -5.49 -9.80
CA ALA A 119 11.00 -4.04 -9.88
C ALA A 119 9.71 -3.50 -10.52
N GLN A 120 9.06 -2.53 -9.87
CA GLN A 120 7.93 -1.84 -10.50
C GLN A 120 8.41 -1.13 -11.75
N SER A 121 7.71 -1.35 -12.86
CA SER A 121 7.99 -0.60 -14.08
C SER A 121 7.61 0.87 -13.91
N GLU A 122 8.26 1.75 -14.68
CA GLU A 122 7.84 3.16 -14.75
C GLU A 122 6.37 3.27 -15.13
N THR A 123 5.90 2.42 -16.04
CA THR A 123 4.51 2.39 -16.52
C THR A 123 3.51 2.07 -15.41
N GLU A 124 3.74 1.02 -14.64
CA GLU A 124 2.87 0.65 -13.50
C GLU A 124 2.85 1.75 -12.45
N THR A 125 4.01 2.34 -12.17
CA THR A 125 4.11 3.45 -11.22
C THR A 125 3.36 4.69 -11.71
N MET A 126 3.44 5.00 -13.01
CA MET A 126 2.69 6.09 -13.61
C MET A 126 1.17 5.87 -13.52
N GLN A 127 0.70 4.64 -13.78
CA GLN A 127 -0.72 4.29 -13.63
C GLN A 127 -1.19 4.42 -12.18
N MET A 128 -0.36 3.98 -11.23
CA MET A 128 -0.62 4.14 -9.81
C MET A 128 -0.72 5.61 -9.40
N LEU A 129 0.24 6.44 -9.84
CA LEU A 129 0.26 7.88 -9.54
C LEU A 129 -0.93 8.61 -10.15
N GLN A 130 -1.34 8.26 -11.37
CA GLN A 130 -2.56 8.81 -11.99
C GLN A 130 -3.80 8.55 -11.13
N LYS A 131 -3.94 7.35 -10.59
CA LYS A 131 -5.05 7.02 -9.68
C LYS A 131 -4.99 7.83 -8.40
N ILE A 132 -3.81 7.92 -7.78
CA ILE A 132 -3.62 8.75 -6.58
C ILE A 132 -4.03 10.20 -6.86
N LEU A 133 -3.59 10.79 -7.97
CA LEU A 133 -3.98 12.15 -8.36
C LEU A 133 -5.50 12.27 -8.52
N SER A 134 -6.16 11.35 -9.22
CA SER A 134 -7.62 11.38 -9.35
C SER A 134 -8.36 11.29 -8.01
N ILE A 135 -7.78 10.62 -7.02
CA ILE A 135 -8.34 10.51 -5.66
C ILE A 135 -8.18 11.84 -4.92
N LEU A 136 -7.00 12.47 -5.03
CA LEU A 136 -6.71 13.78 -4.43
C LEU A 136 -7.60 14.86 -5.06
N GLU A 137 -7.79 14.84 -6.38
CA GLU A 137 -8.72 15.72 -7.10
C GLU A 137 -10.16 15.55 -6.57
N ALA A 138 -10.61 14.31 -6.36
CA ALA A 138 -11.93 14.03 -5.79
C ALA A 138 -12.07 14.49 -4.32
N GLN A 139 -10.97 14.74 -3.62
CA GLN A 139 -10.92 15.35 -2.29
C GLN A 139 -10.82 16.89 -2.33
N GLY A 140 -10.80 17.49 -3.53
CA GLY A 140 -10.68 18.94 -3.74
C GLY A 140 -9.25 19.45 -3.83
N ILE A 141 -8.26 18.56 -3.98
CA ILE A 141 -6.84 18.90 -4.15
C ILE A 141 -6.52 18.87 -5.65
N GLU A 142 -6.64 20.02 -6.31
CA GLU A 142 -6.50 20.13 -7.78
C GLU A 142 -5.17 20.77 -8.21
N GLN A 143 -4.56 21.59 -7.34
CA GLN A 143 -3.33 22.29 -7.70
C GLN A 143 -2.13 21.35 -7.71
N GLU A 144 -1.32 21.41 -8.77
CA GLU A 144 -0.11 20.58 -8.95
C GLU A 144 0.78 20.59 -7.70
N LYS A 145 1.01 21.78 -7.13
CA LYS A 145 1.85 21.94 -5.95
C LYS A 145 1.26 21.24 -4.73
N ASP A 146 -0.03 21.38 -4.49
CA ASP A 146 -0.69 20.81 -3.31
C ASP A 146 -0.73 19.28 -3.39
N SER A 147 -0.97 18.72 -4.59
CA SER A 147 -0.92 17.28 -4.85
C SER A 147 0.49 16.71 -4.68
N LEU A 148 1.51 17.42 -5.20
CA LEU A 148 2.92 17.05 -5.01
C LEU A 148 3.31 17.06 -3.53
N ASP A 149 2.93 18.11 -2.80
CA ASP A 149 3.25 18.23 -1.38
C ASP A 149 2.58 17.11 -0.58
N HIS A 150 1.32 16.74 -0.88
CA HIS A 150 0.65 15.58 -0.28
C HIS A 150 1.39 14.27 -0.56
N ILE A 151 1.75 14.00 -1.82
CA ILE A 151 2.46 12.77 -2.20
C ILE A 151 3.82 12.68 -1.49
N LEU A 152 4.58 13.77 -1.47
CA LEU A 152 5.88 13.83 -0.81
C LEU A 152 5.78 13.68 0.70
N GLU A 153 4.74 14.22 1.34
CA GLU A 153 4.51 14.03 2.76
C GLU A 153 4.21 12.56 3.11
N VAL A 154 3.36 11.88 2.33
CA VAL A 154 3.10 10.45 2.55
C VAL A 154 4.35 9.61 2.28
N LEU A 155 5.18 9.98 1.31
CA LEU A 155 6.46 9.34 1.03
C LEU A 155 7.47 9.44 2.17
N LYS A 156 7.52 10.58 2.88
CA LYS A 156 8.37 10.72 4.07
C LYS A 156 8.02 9.70 5.15
N LEU A 157 6.75 9.29 5.24
CA LEU A 157 6.29 8.28 6.20
C LEU A 157 6.69 6.85 5.80
N ASN A 158 6.84 6.57 4.50
CA ASN A 158 7.34 5.29 4.02
C ASN A 158 8.07 5.46 2.68
N PRO A 159 9.41 5.61 2.71
CA PRO A 159 10.24 5.79 1.51
C PRO A 159 10.17 4.61 0.52
N GLY A 160 9.67 3.44 0.94
CA GLY A 160 9.55 2.25 0.10
C GLY A 160 8.25 2.12 -0.68
N LEU A 161 7.29 3.05 -0.51
CA LEU A 161 5.92 2.92 -1.05
C LEU A 161 5.86 2.70 -2.58
N PHE A 162 6.72 3.38 -3.33
CA PHE A 162 6.81 3.26 -4.80
C PHE A 162 8.12 2.58 -5.26
N GLY A 163 8.84 1.92 -4.35
CA GLY A 163 10.16 1.35 -4.63
C GLY A 163 11.32 2.36 -4.58
N MET A 164 12.51 1.91 -4.16
CA MET A 164 13.67 2.79 -3.93
C MET A 164 14.37 3.27 -5.22
N SER A 165 14.05 2.67 -6.37
CA SER A 165 14.71 3.00 -7.65
C SER A 165 13.94 4.03 -8.48
N ILE A 166 12.77 4.50 -8.03
CA ILE A 166 11.87 5.33 -8.84
C ILE A 166 11.90 6.78 -8.38
N ASP A 167 12.16 7.70 -9.30
CA ASP A 167 12.06 9.14 -9.06
C ASP A 167 10.60 9.59 -9.17
N VAL A 168 9.87 9.49 -8.06
CA VAL A 168 8.45 9.90 -7.99
C VAL A 168 8.26 11.38 -8.35
N ASN A 169 9.22 12.25 -8.00
CA ASN A 169 9.13 13.68 -8.30
C ASN A 169 9.18 13.92 -9.82
N ALA A 170 10.08 13.24 -10.52
CA ALA A 170 10.16 13.31 -11.98
C ALA A 170 8.87 12.79 -12.65
N LEU A 171 8.30 11.69 -12.14
CA LEU A 171 7.08 11.10 -12.68
C LEU A 171 5.85 11.97 -12.47
N VAL A 172 5.65 12.52 -11.27
CA VAL A 172 4.50 13.41 -11.02
C VAL A 172 4.59 14.67 -11.88
N LYS A 173 5.78 15.28 -12.02
CA LYS A 173 5.98 16.42 -12.94
C LYS A 173 5.66 16.07 -14.40
N LYS A 174 5.93 14.83 -14.83
CA LYS A 174 5.60 14.36 -16.18
C LYS A 174 4.09 14.22 -16.38
N LEU A 175 3.33 13.95 -15.32
CA LEU A 175 1.86 13.88 -15.36
C LEU A 175 1.20 15.26 -15.50
N PHE A 176 1.73 16.30 -14.85
CA PHE A 176 1.17 17.66 -14.94
C PHE A 176 1.56 18.45 -16.21
N LYS A 177 2.61 18.02 -16.92
CA LYS A 177 3.04 18.65 -18.19
C LYS A 177 2.23 18.21 -19.42
N LYS A 178 1.23 17.36 -19.23
CA LYS A 178 0.45 16.72 -20.30
C LYS A 178 -0.92 17.36 -20.41
#